data_AF-A0A6P0XTJ1-F1
#
_entry.id   AF-A0A6P0XTJ1-F1
#
_cell.length_a   1.000
_cell.length_b   1.000
_cell.length_c   1.000
_cell.angle_alpha   90.00
_cell.angle_beta   90.00
_cell.angle_gamma   90.00
#
_symmetry.space_group_name_H-M   'P 1'
#
loop_
_entity.id
_entity.type
_entity.pdbx_description
1 polymer ?
#
loop_
_entity_poly.entity_id
_entity_poly.type
_entity_poly.pdbx_seq_one_letter_code
_entity_poly.pdbx_strand_id
1 'polypeptide(L)'
;MIKANTIDKINTQVEPEKSEEKVETQNLYLRLFSYGLPHKTPFLLGILLTIFGSFVTFFVPQINRYVIDVIIPAKQFNMLPWVAALILLMSLVGGILSFLQLYAIKIFGENTIKSI
;
A
#
# COMPACT_ATOMS: atom_id res chain seq x y z
N MET A 1 -29.27 65.06 36.86
CA MET A 1 -29.21 63.59 36.83
C MET A 1 -28.90 63.15 35.42
N ILE A 2 -27.65 62.82 35.11
CA ILE A 2 -27.27 62.17 33.84
C ILE A 2 -26.40 61.00 34.26
N LYS A 3 -27.00 59.80 34.29
CA LYS A 3 -26.29 58.55 34.56
C LYS A 3 -25.74 58.02 33.24
N ALA A 4 -24.46 57.73 33.29
CA ALA A 4 -23.69 57.10 32.24
C ALA A 4 -24.19 55.69 31.90
N ASN A 5 -23.71 55.24 30.75
CA ASN A 5 -23.37 53.85 30.44
C ASN A 5 -24.45 53.01 29.72
N THR A 6 -24.53 53.20 28.41
CA THR A 6 -24.95 52.15 27.48
C THR A 6 -23.75 51.82 26.58
N ILE A 7 -22.71 51.22 27.18
CA ILE A 7 -21.85 50.30 26.42
C ILE A 7 -22.64 49.00 26.40
N ASP A 8 -23.48 48.91 25.36
CA ASP A 8 -24.14 47.66 25.04
C ASP A 8 -23.06 46.62 24.76
N LYS A 9 -23.23 45.49 25.42
CA LYS A 9 -22.24 44.43 25.56
C LYS A 9 -22.03 43.80 24.18
N ILE A 10 -21.02 44.24 23.45
CA ILE A 10 -20.35 43.38 22.47
C ILE A 10 -19.62 42.33 23.32
N ASN A 11 -20.36 41.27 23.66
CA ASN A 11 -19.86 40.06 24.28
C ASN A 11 -19.04 39.32 23.23
N THR A 12 -17.85 39.86 22.92
CA THR A 12 -16.78 39.12 22.27
C THR A 12 -16.27 38.11 23.29
N GLN A 13 -17.02 37.02 23.47
CA GLN A 13 -16.45 35.77 23.95
C GLN A 13 -15.54 35.29 22.82
N VAL A 14 -14.31 35.80 22.79
CA VAL A 14 -13.21 35.10 22.14
C VAL A 14 -13.03 33.86 22.98
N GLU A 15 -13.76 32.81 22.61
CA GLU A 15 -13.56 31.46 23.13
C GLU A 15 -12.09 31.15 22.91
N PRO A 16 -11.32 30.83 23.97
CA PRO A 16 -9.89 30.61 23.82
C PRO A 16 -9.72 29.48 22.83
N GLU A 17 -9.10 29.83 21.70
CA GLU A 17 -8.59 28.95 20.68
C GLU A 17 -8.11 27.67 21.37
N LYS A 18 -8.83 26.58 21.13
CA LYS A 18 -8.53 25.26 21.67
C LYS A 18 -7.14 24.91 21.16
N SER A 19 -6.15 25.24 21.98
CA SER A 19 -4.74 24.99 21.76
C SER A 19 -4.65 23.59 21.17
N GLU A 20 -4.12 23.50 19.96
CA GLU A 20 -3.76 22.24 19.33
C GLU A 20 -2.84 21.53 20.31
N GLU A 21 -3.44 20.66 21.13
CA GLU A 21 -2.73 19.71 21.96
C GLU A 21 -1.85 18.98 20.97
N LYS A 22 -0.53 19.13 21.10
CA LYS A 22 0.45 18.30 20.39
C LYS A 22 0.17 16.89 20.82
N VAL A 23 -0.81 16.25 20.18
CA VAL A 23 -1.08 14.84 20.33
C VAL A 23 0.19 14.21 19.82
N GLU A 24 0.98 13.70 20.77
CA GLU A 24 2.28 13.13 20.54
C GLU A 24 2.12 12.10 19.43
N THR A 25 2.50 12.46 18.20
CA THR A 25 1.99 11.80 16.99
C THR A 25 2.46 10.35 16.95
N GLN A 26 3.59 10.08 17.61
CA GLN A 26 4.16 8.76 17.84
C GLN A 26 3.20 7.80 18.57
N ASN A 27 2.47 8.28 19.57
CA ASN A 27 1.52 7.48 20.33
C ASN A 27 0.27 7.11 19.50
N LEU A 28 -0.12 7.96 18.55
CA LEU A 28 -1.21 7.67 17.61
C LEU A 28 -0.84 6.57 16.61
N TYR A 29 0.37 6.62 16.03
CA TYR A 29 0.83 5.59 15.09
C TYR A 29 1.01 4.23 15.76
N LEU A 30 1.60 4.19 16.95
CA LEU A 30 1.76 2.96 17.74
C LEU A 30 0.40 2.33 18.09
N ARG A 31 -0.56 3.16 18.47
CA ARG A 31 -1.92 2.71 18.79
C ARG A 31 -2.63 2.18 17.54
N LEU A 32 -2.52 2.87 16.40
CA LEU A 32 -3.07 2.39 15.12
C LEU A 32 -2.43 1.07 14.67
N PHE A 33 -1.11 0.92 14.84
CA PHE A 33 -0.41 -0.33 14.57
C PHE A 33 -0.92 -1.46 15.48
N SER A 34 -1.18 -1.16 16.76
CA SER A 34 -1.74 -2.12 17.71
C SER A 34 -3.13 -2.67 17.33
N TYR A 35 -3.94 -1.88 16.61
CA TYR A 35 -5.25 -2.31 16.09
C TYR A 35 -5.16 -3.16 14.82
N GLY A 36 -4.16 -2.94 13.97
CA GLY A 36 -3.87 -3.82 12.82
C GLY A 36 -3.15 -5.11 13.21
N LEU A 37 -2.58 -5.16 14.42
CA LEU A 37 -1.81 -6.27 14.96
C LEU A 37 -2.57 -7.59 15.23
N PRO A 38 -3.88 -7.64 15.51
CA PRO A 38 -4.60 -8.90 15.75
C PRO A 38 -4.76 -9.76 14.48
N HIS A 39 -4.73 -9.16 13.28
CA HIS A 39 -4.88 -9.86 12.00
C HIS A 39 -3.54 -9.99 11.26
N LYS A 40 -2.55 -10.60 11.93
CA LYS A 40 -1.20 -10.84 11.36
C LYS A 40 -1.22 -11.65 10.07
N THR A 41 -2.14 -12.61 9.95
CA THR A 41 -2.16 -13.58 8.86
C THR A 41 -2.32 -12.93 7.48
N PRO A 42 -3.35 -12.10 7.21
CA PRO A 42 -3.48 -11.45 5.90
C PRO A 42 -2.37 -10.42 5.62
N PHE A 43 -1.86 -9.74 6.65
CA PHE A 43 -0.76 -8.77 6.48
C PHE A 43 0.55 -9.46 6.11
N LEU A 44 0.91 -10.53 6.82
CA LEU A 44 2.10 -11.33 6.54
C LEU A 44 2.00 -12.02 5.17
N LEU A 45 0.81 -12.50 4.82
CA LEU A 45 0.52 -13.04 3.50
C LEU A 45 0.73 -11.98 2.41
N GLY A 46 0.23 -10.75 2.61
CA GLY A 46 0.45 -9.64 1.68
C GLY A 46 1.93 -9.31 1.48
N ILE A 47 2.73 -9.26 2.55
CA ILE A 47 4.19 -9.08 2.48
C ILE A 47 4.83 -10.23 1.69
N LEU A 48 4.48 -11.47 2.01
CA LEU A 48 5.05 -12.64 1.37
C LEU A 48 4.75 -12.63 -0.14
N LEU A 49 3.51 -12.33 -0.52
CA LEU A 49 3.09 -12.21 -1.92
C LEU A 49 3.80 -11.04 -2.63
N THR A 50 4.06 -9.94 -1.94
CA THR A 50 4.83 -8.81 -2.49
C THR A 50 6.25 -9.25 -2.83
N ILE A 51 6.89 -10.00 -1.93
CA ILE A 51 8.25 -10.51 -2.14
C ILE A 51 8.26 -11.45 -3.34
N PHE A 52 7.36 -12.44 -3.39
CA PHE A 52 7.26 -13.37 -4.52
C PHE A 52 6.93 -12.67 -5.84
N GLY A 53 6.00 -11.71 -5.82
CA GLY A 53 5.67 -10.90 -7.00
C GLY A 53 6.88 -10.13 -7.53
N SER A 54 7.69 -9.58 -6.62
CA SER A 54 8.93 -8.87 -6.97
C SER A 54 9.98 -9.78 -7.61
N PHE A 55 10.06 -11.05 -7.18
CA PHE A 55 10.93 -12.02 -7.86
C PHE A 55 10.44 -12.29 -9.28
N VAL A 56 9.14 -12.51 -9.48
CA VAL A 56 8.57 -12.78 -10.82
C VAL A 56 8.81 -11.61 -11.77
N THR A 57 8.62 -10.38 -11.32
CA THR A 57 8.87 -9.18 -12.15
C THR A 57 10.35 -9.01 -12.49
N PHE A 58 11.26 -9.47 -11.63
CA PHE A 58 12.70 -9.51 -11.92
C PHE A 58 13.08 -10.59 -12.96
N PHE A 59 12.31 -11.67 -13.11
CA PHE A 59 12.63 -12.73 -14.07
C PHE A 59 12.40 -12.32 -15.53
N VAL A 60 11.45 -11.44 -15.82
CA VAL A 60 11.15 -10.99 -17.20
C VAL A 60 12.37 -10.37 -17.90
N PRO A 61 13.10 -9.39 -17.32
CA PRO A 61 14.29 -8.83 -17.97
C PRO A 61 15.44 -9.85 -18.12
N GLN A 62 15.56 -10.84 -17.22
CA GLN A 62 16.54 -11.92 -17.37
C GLN A 62 16.23 -12.81 -18.57
N ILE A 63 14.97 -13.16 -18.77
CA ILE A 63 14.54 -13.93 -19.94
C ILE A 63 14.82 -13.14 -21.21
N ASN A 64 14.48 -11.85 -21.25
CA ASN A 64 14.77 -11.00 -22.40
C ASN A 64 16.27 -10.94 -22.72
N ARG A 65 17.13 -10.85 -21.71
CA ARG A 65 18.59 -10.90 -21.89
C ARG A 65 19.02 -12.22 -22.53
N TYR A 66 18.54 -13.35 -22.03
CA TYR A 66 18.87 -14.66 -22.58
C TYR A 66 18.46 -14.80 -24.06
N VAL A 67 17.30 -14.25 -24.43
CA VAL A 67 16.83 -14.25 -25.81
C VAL A 67 17.75 -13.46 -26.72
N ILE A 68 18.11 -12.25 -26.29
CA ILE A 68 18.96 -11.34 -27.07
C ILE A 68 20.37 -11.87 -27.21
N ASP A 69 20.94 -12.41 -26.13
CA ASP A 69 22.35 -12.79 -26.08
C ASP A 69 22.62 -14.19 -26.63
N VAL A 70 21.66 -15.11 -26.55
CA VAL A 70 21.86 -16.52 -26.91
C VAL A 70 21.01 -16.93 -28.12
N ILE A 71 19.72 -16.64 -28.11
CA ILE A 71 18.79 -17.20 -29.11
C ILE A 71 18.89 -16.48 -30.45
N ILE A 72 18.93 -15.14 -30.43
CA ILE A 72 19.05 -14.32 -31.65
C ILE A 72 20.40 -14.58 -32.36
N PRO A 73 21.56 -14.57 -31.67
CA PRO A 73 22.86 -14.78 -32.33
C PRO A 73 23.02 -16.21 -32.84
N ALA A 74 22.48 -17.21 -32.13
CA ALA A 74 22.49 -18.60 -32.55
C ALA A 74 21.53 -18.91 -33.71
N LYS A 75 20.70 -17.95 -34.15
CA LYS A 75 19.66 -18.10 -35.20
C LYS A 75 18.67 -19.24 -34.92
N GLN A 76 18.50 -19.63 -33.66
CA GLN A 76 17.61 -20.72 -33.25
C GLN A 76 16.17 -20.23 -33.07
N PHE A 77 15.56 -19.76 -34.16
CA PHE A 77 14.20 -19.18 -34.13
C PHE A 77 13.11 -20.17 -33.69
N ASN A 78 13.38 -21.48 -33.72
CA ASN A 78 12.46 -22.48 -33.19
C ASN A 78 12.28 -22.39 -31.65
N MET A 79 13.19 -21.71 -30.94
CA MET A 79 13.07 -21.49 -29.50
C MET A 79 12.26 -20.24 -29.13
N LEU A 80 12.01 -19.32 -30.08
CA LEU A 80 11.24 -18.09 -29.83
C LEU A 80 9.82 -18.35 -29.29
N PRO A 81 9.05 -19.32 -29.83
CA PRO A 81 7.72 -19.63 -29.30
C PRO A 81 7.75 -20.11 -27.85
N TRP A 82 8.77 -20.88 -27.47
CA TRP A 82 8.95 -21.36 -26.10
C TRP A 82 9.25 -20.23 -25.12
N VAL A 83 10.07 -19.27 -25.55
CA VAL A 83 10.32 -18.04 -24.79
C VAL A 83 9.05 -17.24 -24.62
N ALA A 84 8.30 -17.01 -25.71
CA ALA A 84 7.04 -16.27 -25.66
C ALA A 84 6.04 -16.94 -24.71
N ALA A 85 5.94 -18.27 -24.76
CA ALA A 85 5.13 -19.05 -23.83
C ALA A 85 5.59 -18.88 -22.37
N LEU A 86 6.90 -18.88 -22.12
CA LEU A 86 7.47 -18.67 -20.79
C LEU A 86 7.15 -17.27 -20.25
N ILE A 87 7.28 -16.22 -21.08
CA ILE A 87 6.96 -14.83 -20.70
C ILE A 87 5.47 -14.70 -20.41
N LEU A 88 4.61 -15.30 -21.24
CA LEU A 88 3.17 -15.30 -21.04
C LEU A 88 2.80 -16.00 -19.73
N LEU A 89 3.40 -17.15 -19.44
CA LEU A 89 3.19 -17.89 -18.20
C LEU A 89 3.65 -17.07 -16.99
N MET A 90 4.82 -16.45 -17.04
CA MET A 90 5.31 -15.57 -15.96
C MET A 90 4.40 -14.36 -15.74
N SER A 91 3.87 -13.78 -16.82
CA SER A 91 2.94 -12.65 -16.75
C SER A 91 1.61 -13.06 -16.11
N LEU A 92 1.08 -14.24 -16.45
CA LEU A 92 -0.11 -14.80 -15.82
C LEU A 92 0.11 -15.04 -14.32
N VAL A 93 1.22 -15.69 -13.96
CA VAL A 93 1.58 -15.93 -12.55
C VAL A 93 1.74 -14.62 -11.79
N GLY A 94 2.46 -13.65 -12.36
CA GLY A 94 2.63 -12.32 -11.76
C GLY A 94 1.28 -11.60 -11.57
N GLY A 95 0.38 -11.70 -12.54
CA GLY A 95 -0.98 -11.16 -12.44
C GLY A 95 -1.80 -11.81 -11.32
N ILE A 96 -1.76 -13.14 -11.19
CA ILE A 96 -2.43 -13.89 -10.12
C ILE A 96 -1.88 -13.47 -8.75
N LEU A 97 -0.54 -13.40 -8.60
CA LEU A 97 0.09 -12.97 -7.36
C LEU A 97 -0.31 -11.54 -6.98
N SER A 98 -0.35 -10.64 -7.96
CA SER A 98 -0.78 -9.25 -7.77
C SER A 98 -2.24 -9.18 -7.34
N PHE A 99 -3.11 -10.00 -7.93
CA PHE A 99 -4.51 -10.09 -7.54
C PHE A 99 -4.69 -10.60 -6.10
N LEU A 100 -4.00 -11.67 -5.72
CA LEU A 100 -4.05 -12.18 -4.35
C LEU A 100 -3.48 -11.16 -3.35
N GLN A 101 -2.43 -10.43 -3.72
CA GLN A 101 -1.85 -9.37 -2.87
C GLN A 101 -2.88 -8.26 -2.62
N LEU A 102 -3.55 -7.78 -3.68
CA LEU A 102 -4.59 -6.76 -3.59
C LEU A 102 -5.76 -7.26 -2.73
N TYR A 103 -6.16 -8.52 -2.89
CA TYR A 103 -7.20 -9.14 -2.09
C TYR A 103 -6.82 -9.25 -0.60
N ALA A 104 -5.60 -9.65 -0.29
CA ALA A 104 -5.09 -9.72 1.09
C ALA A 104 -5.08 -8.34 1.76
N ILE A 105 -4.66 -7.31 1.03
CA ILE A 105 -4.68 -5.91 1.51
C ILE A 105 -6.12 -5.44 1.75
N LYS A 106 -7.05 -5.77 0.85
CA LYS A 106 -8.47 -5.41 1.00
C LYS A 106 -9.06 -6.02 2.27
N ILE A 107 -8.86 -7.32 2.48
CA ILE A 107 -9.31 -8.01 3.71
C ILE A 107 -8.69 -7.38 4.96
N PHE A 108 -7.40 -7.07 4.92
CA PHE A 108 -6.72 -6.41 6.03
C PHE A 108 -7.34 -5.04 6.33
N GLY A 109 -7.66 -4.25 5.31
CA GLY A 109 -8.33 -2.95 5.45
C GLY A 109 -9.72 -3.07 6.07
N GLU A 110 -10.57 -3.96 5.54
CA GLU A 110 -11.91 -4.21 6.07
C GLU A 110 -11.89 -4.66 7.54
N ASN A 111 -10.99 -5.59 7.89
CA ASN A 111 -10.84 -6.06 9.27
C ASN A 111 -10.34 -4.97 10.21
N THR A 112 -9.44 -4.09 9.75
CA THR A 112 -8.91 -2.99 10.56
C THR A 112 -10.00 -1.97 10.85
N ILE A 113 -10.78 -1.57 9.83
CA ILE A 113 -11.89 -0.61 9.99
C ILE A 113 -12.95 -1.17 10.93
N LYS A 114 -13.29 -2.46 10.82
CA LYS A 114 -14.27 -3.11 11.70
C LYS A 114 -13.81 -3.18 13.17
N SER A 115 -12.51 -3.13 13.42
CA SER A 115 -11.93 -3.23 14.78
C SER A 115 -11.78 -1.88 15.51
N ILE A 116 -11.96 -0.77 14.79
CA ILE A 116 -11.94 0.61 15.30
C ILE A 116 -13.36 1.01 15.72
#